data_AF-A0A367PV62-F1
#
_entry.id   AF-A0A367PV62-F1
#
_cell.length_a   1.000
_cell.length_b   1.000
_cell.length_c   1.000
_cell.angle_alpha   90.00
_cell.angle_beta   90.00
_cell.angle_gamma   90.00
#
_symmetry.space_group_name_H-M   'P 1'
#
loop_
_entity.id
_entity.type
_entity.pdbx_description
1 polymer ?
#
loop_
_entity_poly.entity_id
_entity_poly.type
_entity_poly.pdbx_seq_one_letter_code
_entity_poly.pdbx_strand_id
1 'polypeptide(L)'
;MLKRDIQGKFALKDDDYRQVRSLRLTDETWKALGIAAECLGMTRADYVEQVIRENAHPGITRKKELVHEAKTSVVEVATTPYSVATLESLRNQVIVELKLGKQSPGYKAALKALNHFIVVVSSEYTQQ
;
A
#
# COMPACT_ATOMS: atom_id res chain seq x y z
N MET A 1 -40.29 27.69 17.73
CA MET A 1 -40.12 28.96 17.00
C MET A 1 -38.64 29.35 17.11
N LEU A 2 -37.84 29.10 16.08
CA LEU A 2 -36.39 29.37 16.11
C LEU A 2 -36.18 30.89 16.16
N LYS A 3 -35.52 31.38 17.23
CA LYS A 3 -35.19 32.80 17.37
C LYS A 3 -34.18 33.17 16.28
N ARG A 4 -34.51 34.20 15.49
CA ARG A 4 -33.59 34.81 14.53
C ARG A 4 -32.45 35.49 15.29
N ASP A 5 -31.26 35.51 14.69
CA ASP A 5 -30.16 36.33 15.19
C ASP A 5 -30.45 37.83 14.96
N ILE A 6 -29.78 38.72 15.70
CA ILE A 6 -29.98 40.18 15.73
C ILE A 6 -29.76 40.88 14.36
N GLN A 7 -29.20 40.18 13.38
CA GLN A 7 -29.05 40.65 11.99
C GLN A 7 -30.03 40.00 10.99
N GLY A 8 -31.05 39.26 11.45
CA GLY A 8 -32.01 38.60 10.58
C GLY A 8 -31.46 37.39 9.82
N LYS A 9 -30.27 36.90 10.20
CA LYS A 9 -29.72 35.65 9.67
C LYS A 9 -30.28 34.45 10.44
N PHE A 10 -30.40 33.32 9.74
CA PHE A 10 -30.72 32.05 10.38
C PHE A 10 -29.59 31.69 11.35
N ALA A 11 -29.93 31.38 12.60
CA ALA A 11 -28.97 30.89 13.57
C ALA A 11 -28.26 29.65 12.99
N LEU A 12 -26.94 29.58 13.13
CA LEU A 12 -26.15 28.40 12.78
C LEU A 12 -26.75 27.20 13.53
N LYS A 13 -27.15 26.17 12.77
CA LYS A 13 -27.80 24.97 13.32
C LYS A 13 -26.81 24.09 14.11
N ASP A 14 -25.52 24.33 13.91
CA ASP A 14 -24.40 23.61 14.50
C ASP A 14 -23.19 24.56 14.53
N ASP A 15 -22.47 24.63 15.65
CA ASP A 15 -21.26 25.47 15.83
C ASP A 15 -19.97 24.71 15.40
N ASP A 16 -20.12 23.43 15.06
CA ASP A 16 -19.04 22.59 14.55
C ASP A 16 -18.86 22.80 13.04
N TYR A 17 -17.77 23.50 12.67
CA TYR A 17 -17.30 23.55 11.29
C TYR A 17 -16.95 22.13 10.81
N ARG A 18 -17.86 21.51 10.05
CA ARG A 18 -17.57 20.24 9.37
C ARG A 18 -16.40 20.45 8.43
N GLN A 19 -15.30 19.74 8.66
CA GLN A 19 -14.18 19.73 7.72
C GLN A 19 -14.58 18.97 6.45
N VAL A 20 -15.04 19.69 5.44
CA VAL A 20 -15.37 19.12 4.14
C VAL A 20 -14.14 19.22 3.23
N ARG A 21 -13.75 18.10 2.63
CA ARG A 21 -12.72 18.05 1.60
C ARG A 21 -13.36 17.62 0.28
N SER A 22 -12.83 18.09 -0.83
CA SER A 22 -13.26 17.69 -2.17
C SER A 22 -12.14 16.95 -2.87
N LEU A 23 -12.48 15.86 -3.56
CA LEU A 23 -11.55 15.03 -4.32
C LEU A 23 -12.04 14.95 -5.77
N ARG A 24 -11.11 15.05 -6.73
CA ARG A 24 -11.41 14.85 -8.16
C ARG A 24 -10.92 13.47 -8.57
N LEU A 25 -11.81 12.69 -9.17
CA LEU A 25 -11.56 11.31 -9.59
C LEU A 25 -12.12 11.11 -11.00
N THR A 26 -11.63 10.07 -11.69
CA THR A 26 -12.29 9.57 -12.89
C THR A 26 -13.54 8.78 -12.51
N ASP A 27 -14.52 8.71 -13.42
CA ASP A 27 -15.78 7.98 -13.17
C ASP A 27 -15.53 6.51 -12.82
N GLU A 28 -14.58 5.87 -13.50
CA GLU A 28 -14.17 4.48 -13.21
C GLU A 28 -13.64 4.32 -11.79
N THR A 29 -12.81 5.26 -11.33
CA THR A 29 -12.25 5.22 -9.97
C THR A 29 -13.35 5.46 -8.93
N TRP A 30 -14.26 6.37 -9.22
CA TRP A 30 -15.41 6.66 -8.35
C TRP A 30 -16.34 5.45 -8.21
N LYS A 31 -16.58 4.72 -9.31
CA LYS A 31 -17.35 3.48 -9.31
C LYS A 31 -16.66 2.37 -8.52
N ALA A 32 -15.36 2.17 -8.72
CA ALA A 32 -14.58 1.17 -8.00
C ALA A 32 -14.59 1.41 -6.48
N LEU A 33 -14.43 2.67 -6.04
CA LEU A 33 -14.57 3.04 -4.62
C LEU A 33 -15.96 2.73 -4.06
N GLY A 34 -17.01 2.93 -4.87
CA GLY A 34 -18.38 2.54 -4.51
C GLY A 34 -18.52 1.07 -4.21
N ILE A 35 -18.07 0.23 -5.15
CA ILE A 35 -18.14 -1.23 -5.01
C ILE A 35 -17.34 -1.68 -3.77
N ALA A 36 -16.12 -1.16 -3.59
CA ALA A 36 -15.29 -1.51 -2.44
C ALA A 36 -15.95 -1.15 -1.10
N ALA A 37 -16.53 0.06 -0.99
CA ALA A 37 -17.23 0.50 0.22
C ALA A 37 -18.47 -0.36 0.51
N GLU A 38 -19.24 -0.73 -0.52
CA GLU A 38 -20.40 -1.61 -0.40
C GLU A 38 -20.02 -3.01 0.07
N CYS A 39 -18.93 -3.59 -0.46
CA CYS A 39 -18.40 -4.88 -0.01
C CYS A 39 -18.00 -4.87 1.48
N LEU A 40 -17.64 -3.71 2.02
CA LEU A 40 -17.27 -3.53 3.42
C LEU A 40 -18.45 -3.04 4.28
N GLY A 41 -19.64 -2.85 3.70
CA GLY A 41 -20.84 -2.40 4.42
C GLY A 41 -20.74 -0.98 4.97
N MET A 42 -19.90 -0.13 4.39
CA MET A 42 -19.67 1.26 4.83
C MET A 42 -20.04 2.27 3.75
N THR A 43 -20.17 3.55 4.12
CA THR A 43 -20.39 4.59 3.12
C THR A 43 -19.11 4.84 2.32
N ARG A 44 -19.28 5.28 1.07
CA ARG A 44 -18.15 5.71 0.22
C ARG A 44 -17.27 6.76 0.90
N ALA A 45 -17.87 7.69 1.66
CA ALA A 45 -17.13 8.75 2.33
C ALA A 45 -16.29 8.20 3.49
N ASP A 46 -16.86 7.29 4.29
CA ASP A 46 -16.16 6.65 5.40
C ASP A 46 -14.99 5.79 4.90
N TYR A 47 -15.21 5.06 3.80
CA TYR A 47 -14.16 4.27 3.16
C TYR A 47 -12.98 5.15 2.71
N VAL A 48 -13.27 6.28 2.06
CA VAL A 48 -12.23 7.23 1.62
C VAL A 48 -11.45 7.79 2.81
N GLU A 49 -12.14 8.14 3.90
CA GLU A 49 -11.49 8.65 5.11
C GLU A 49 -10.62 7.58 5.78
N GLN A 50 -11.09 6.33 5.83
CA GLN A 50 -10.31 5.19 6.34
C GLN A 50 -9.04 4.98 5.51
N VAL A 51 -9.16 4.93 4.18
CA VAL A 51 -8.02 4.78 3.27
C VAL A 51 -7.01 5.91 3.51
N ILE A 52 -7.46 7.16 3.64
CA ILE A 52 -6.56 8.31 3.89
C ILE A 52 -5.85 8.18 5.24
N ARG A 53 -6.55 7.73 6.30
CA ARG A 53 -5.97 7.53 7.64
C ARG A 53 -4.95 6.41 7.67
N GLU A 54 -5.25 5.29 7.04
CA GLU A 54 -4.36 4.13 6.96
C GLU A 54 -3.12 4.44 6.10
N ASN A 55 -3.29 5.22 5.04
CA ASN A 55 -2.21 5.63 4.14
C ASN A 55 -1.55 6.96 4.54
N ALA A 56 -1.73 7.41 5.78
CA ALA A 56 -1.15 8.65 6.31
C ALA A 56 0.36 8.54 6.57
N HIS A 57 1.10 7.90 5.66
CA HIS A 57 2.55 8.02 5.61
C HIS A 57 2.92 9.33 4.90
N PRO A 58 3.73 10.21 5.52
CA PRO A 58 4.16 11.46 4.91
C PRO A 58 5.15 11.16 3.80
N GLY A 59 4.66 10.93 2.58
CA GLY A 59 5.51 10.59 1.46
C GLY A 59 4.86 10.86 0.12
N ILE A 60 5.09 12.07 -0.42
CA ILE A 60 4.82 12.40 -1.84
C ILE A 60 5.76 11.57 -2.76
N THR A 61 6.83 11.00 -2.20
CA THR A 61 7.72 10.04 -2.87
C THR A 61 7.06 8.66 -2.94
N ARG A 62 6.11 8.50 -3.86
CA ARG A 62 5.52 7.20 -4.20
C ARG A 62 6.62 6.27 -4.75
N LYS A 63 7.29 5.51 -3.87
CA LYS A 63 7.85 4.21 -4.28
C LYS A 63 6.64 3.40 -4.73
N LYS A 64 6.60 3.06 -6.01
CA LYS A 64 5.54 2.24 -6.60
C LYS A 64 5.73 0.80 -6.10
N GLU A 65 5.40 0.54 -4.84
CA GLU A 65 5.12 -0.82 -4.40
C GLU A 65 3.81 -1.22 -5.08
N LEU A 66 3.95 -2.18 -5.98
CA LEU A 66 2.83 -2.86 -6.61
C LEU A 66 2.16 -3.66 -5.50
N VAL A 67 1.09 -3.10 -4.93
CA VAL A 67 0.18 -3.86 -4.07
C VAL A 67 -0.48 -4.91 -4.94
N HIS A 68 0.10 -6.10 -4.98
CA HIS A 68 -0.63 -7.30 -5.30
C HIS A 68 -1.58 -7.55 -4.14
N GLU A 69 -2.84 -7.21 -4.36
CA GLU A 69 -3.95 -7.62 -3.51
C GLU A 69 -4.08 -9.16 -3.64
N ALA A 70 -3.25 -9.89 -2.89
CA ALA A 70 -3.46 -11.29 -2.61
C ALA A 70 -4.17 -11.38 -1.26
N LYS A 71 -5.49 -11.54 -1.31
CA LYS A 71 -6.23 -12.15 -0.21
C LYS A 71 -5.70 -13.57 -0.02
N THR A 72 -4.72 -13.72 0.86
CA THR A 72 -4.38 -15.02 1.44
C THR A 72 -4.08 -14.81 2.90
N SER A 73 -5.02 -15.29 3.72
CA SER A 73 -4.84 -15.66 5.12
C SER A 73 -3.39 -16.04 5.43
N VAL A 74 -2.66 -15.19 6.15
CA VAL A 74 -1.39 -15.56 6.77
C VAL A 74 -1.70 -16.08 8.17
N VAL A 75 -2.01 -17.38 8.19
CA VAL A 75 -1.59 -18.24 9.30
C VAL A 75 -0.07 -18.38 9.17
N GLU A 76 0.62 -18.15 10.28
CA GLU A 76 2.00 -18.52 10.61
C GLU A 76 2.91 -19.01 9.47
N VAL A 77 3.95 -18.24 9.14
CA VAL A 77 5.16 -18.79 8.51
C VAL A 77 6.32 -18.58 9.46
N ALA A 78 6.32 -19.39 10.52
CA ALA A 78 7.53 -19.75 11.22
C ALA A 78 8.21 -20.90 10.44
N THR A 79 9.47 -20.66 10.06
CA THR A 79 10.53 -21.68 9.95
C THR A 79 10.30 -22.84 8.98
N THR A 80 10.33 -22.58 7.66
CA THR A 80 10.69 -23.63 6.69
C THR A 80 11.92 -23.20 5.89
N PRO A 81 12.89 -24.11 5.65
CA PRO A 81 14.07 -23.79 4.87
C PRO A 81 13.65 -23.53 3.42
N TYR A 82 13.78 -22.27 2.98
CA TYR A 82 13.58 -21.91 1.59
C TYR A 82 14.55 -22.71 0.72
N SER A 83 14.03 -23.47 -0.25
CA SER A 83 14.88 -24.19 -1.20
C SER A 83 15.70 -23.19 -2.03
N VAL A 84 16.93 -23.57 -2.40
CA VAL A 84 17.83 -22.73 -3.23
C VAL A 84 17.13 -22.29 -4.52
N ALA A 85 16.33 -23.17 -5.13
CA ALA A 85 15.56 -22.86 -6.34
C ALA A 85 14.53 -21.74 -6.11
N THR A 86 13.88 -21.70 -4.94
CA THR A 86 12.95 -20.62 -4.56
C THR A 86 13.70 -19.30 -4.40
N LEU A 87 14.88 -19.33 -3.76
CA LEU A 87 15.71 -18.13 -3.55
C LEU A 87 16.25 -17.57 -4.87
N GLU A 88 16.63 -18.42 -5.82
CA GLU A 88 17.05 -18.01 -7.16
C GLU A 88 15.91 -17.36 -7.97
N SER A 89 14.68 -17.89 -7.82
CA SER A 89 13.49 -17.31 -8.44
C SER A 89 13.21 -15.90 -7.88
N LEU A 90 13.26 -15.75 -6.56
CA LEU A 90 13.11 -14.46 -5.87
C LEU A 90 14.18 -13.45 -6.29
N ARG A 91 15.45 -13.88 -6.40
CA ARG A 91 16.52 -13.02 -6.94
C ARG A 91 16.18 -12.50 -8.33
N ASN A 92 15.71 -13.38 -9.22
CA ASN A 92 15.38 -12.99 -10.59
C ASN A 92 14.22 -11.97 -10.62
N GLN A 93 13.22 -12.14 -9.74
CA GLN A 93 12.13 -11.18 -9.57
C GLN A 93 12.64 -9.81 -9.10
N VAL A 94 13.46 -9.76 -8.05
CA VAL A 94 14.05 -8.52 -7.53
C VAL A 94 14.86 -7.79 -8.60
N ILE A 95 15.64 -8.52 -9.39
CA ILE A 95 16.42 -7.94 -10.49
C ILE A 95 15.52 -7.31 -11.57
N VAL A 96 14.35 -7.90 -11.86
CA VAL A 96 13.36 -7.32 -12.79
C VAL A 96 12.73 -6.05 -12.21
N GLU A 97 12.38 -6.06 -10.92
CA GLU A 97 11.77 -4.93 -10.23
C GLU A 97 12.69 -3.70 -10.15
N LEU A 98 13.99 -3.93 -9.97
CA LEU A 98 15.00 -2.86 -9.97
C LEU A 98 15.14 -2.17 -11.34
N LYS A 99 14.62 -2.78 -12.43
CA LYS A 99 14.64 -2.24 -13.80
C LYS A 99 16.04 -1.80 -14.26
N LEU A 100 17.08 -2.47 -13.78
CA LEU A 100 18.45 -2.15 -14.13
C LEU A 100 18.77 -2.70 -15.51
N GLY A 101 19.43 -1.90 -16.34
CA GLY A 101 19.94 -2.38 -17.63
C GLY A 101 20.94 -3.52 -17.40
N LYS A 102 20.87 -4.60 -18.17
CA LYS A 102 21.73 -5.80 -18.02
C LYS A 102 23.24 -5.49 -18.00
N GLN A 103 23.65 -4.40 -18.63
CA GLN A 103 25.05 -3.94 -18.70
C GLN A 103 25.39 -2.84 -17.69
N SER A 104 24.42 -2.37 -16.90
CA SER A 104 24.67 -1.33 -15.92
C SER A 104 25.57 -1.84 -14.78
N PRO A 105 26.44 -0.99 -14.21
CA PRO A 105 27.22 -1.33 -13.01
C PRO A 105 26.32 -1.74 -11.84
N GLY A 106 25.17 -1.07 -11.69
CA GLY A 106 24.18 -1.37 -10.66
C GLY A 106 23.62 -2.79 -10.77
N TYR A 107 23.31 -3.26 -11.99
CA TYR A 107 22.82 -4.62 -12.22
C TYR A 107 23.83 -5.67 -11.72
N LYS A 108 25.10 -5.49 -12.07
CA LYS A 108 26.18 -6.43 -11.68
C LYS A 108 26.41 -6.42 -10.17
N ALA A 109 26.36 -5.24 -9.54
CA ALA A 109 26.51 -5.10 -8.10
C ALA A 109 25.36 -5.78 -7.35
N ALA A 110 24.11 -5.53 -7.75
CA ALA A 110 22.93 -6.16 -7.16
C ALA A 110 22.95 -7.69 -7.33
N LEU A 111 23.26 -8.17 -8.53
CA LEU A 111 23.34 -9.60 -8.81
C LEU A 111 24.39 -10.29 -7.95
N LYS A 112 25.58 -9.68 -7.80
CA LYS A 112 26.65 -10.20 -6.95
C LYS A 112 26.23 -10.27 -5.47
N ALA A 113 25.62 -9.20 -4.96
CA ALA A 113 25.17 -9.14 -3.57
C ALA A 113 24.08 -10.19 -3.27
N LEU A 114 23.11 -10.35 -4.17
CA LEU A 114 22.04 -11.33 -4.01
C LEU A 114 22.56 -12.77 -4.10
N ASN A 115 23.48 -13.07 -5.01
CA ASN A 115 24.10 -14.40 -5.07
C ASN A 115 24.88 -14.71 -3.78
N HIS A 116 25.61 -13.72 -3.24
CA HIS A 116 26.30 -13.89 -1.96
C HIS A 116 25.32 -14.17 -0.81
N PHE A 117 24.19 -13.44 -0.77
CA PHE A 117 23.14 -13.66 0.22
C PHE A 117 22.59 -15.10 0.16
N ILE A 118 22.28 -15.61 -1.03
CA ILE A 118 21.81 -17.00 -1.20
C ILE A 118 22.83 -18.00 -0.68
N VAL A 119 24.13 -17.78 -0.94
CA VAL A 119 25.21 -18.65 -0.46
C VAL A 119 25.29 -18.64 1.07
N VAL A 120 25.27 -17.45 1.70
CA VAL A 120 25.33 -17.32 3.17
C VAL A 120 24.16 -18.05 3.80
N VAL A 121 22.94 -17.75 3.35
CA VAL A 121 21.71 -18.38 3.85
C VAL A 121 21.76 -19.90 3.67
N SER A 122 22.17 -20.39 2.50
CA SER A 122 22.26 -21.84 2.24
C SER A 122 23.36 -22.52 3.07
N SER A 123 24.46 -21.82 3.35
CA SER A 123 25.56 -22.33 4.17
C SER A 123 25.22 -22.38 5.66
N GLU A 124 24.44 -21.41 6.16
CA GLU A 124 23.98 -21.36 7.55
C GLU A 124 23.05 -22.53 7.89
N TYR A 125 22.25 -23.01 6.92
CA TYR A 125 21.43 -24.22 7.08
C TYR A 125 22.21 -25.54 6.99
N THR A 126 23.46 -25.52 6.53
CA THR A 126 24.28 -26.73 6.39
C THR A 126 25.13 -27.01 7.64
N GLN A 127 25.23 -26.06 8.57
CA GLN A 127 26.03 -26.20 9.81
C GLN A 127 25.19 -26.45 11.08
N GLN A 128 23.88 -26.70 10.93
CA GLN A 128 23.01 -27.25 11.98
C GLN A 128 22.72 -28.73 11.70
#